data_AF-A0A662EZ86-F1
#
_entry.id   AF-A0A662EZ86-F1
#
_cell.length_a   1.000
_cell.length_b   1.000
_cell.length_c   1.000
_cell.angle_alpha   90.00
_cell.angle_beta   90.00
_cell.angle_gamma   90.00
#
_symmetry.space_group_name_H-M   'P 1'
#
loop_
_entity.id
_entity.type
_entity.pdbx_description
1 polymer ?
#
loop_
_entity_poly.entity_id
_entity_poly.type
_entity_poly.pdbx_seq_one_letter_code
_entity_poly.pdbx_strand_id
1 'polypeptide(L)'
;MDKNKVNMAKLKDFALRVAKELPEAKRGDKILGFPVIGFSGGKCRGIQVRKPGVGVFTFIEQNKYKDSRYARLAREGHAILWVIPPWKIQKRWWLIMDGKWMG
;
A
#
# COMPACT_ATOMS: atom_id res chain seq x y z
N MET A 1 -6.96 -26.31 15.47
CA MET A 1 -7.38 -25.14 14.68
C MET A 1 -6.28 -24.10 14.76
N ASP A 2 -5.49 -23.92 13.70
CA ASP A 2 -4.30 -23.05 13.70
C ASP A 2 -4.69 -21.58 13.83
N LYS A 3 -4.51 -20.99 15.02
CA LYS A 3 -4.83 -19.57 15.28
C LYS A 3 -3.89 -18.58 14.57
N ASN A 4 -2.87 -19.07 13.86
CA ASN A 4 -1.80 -18.26 13.27
C ASN A 4 -1.74 -18.25 11.74
N LYS A 5 -2.71 -18.84 11.03
CA LYS A 5 -2.78 -18.67 9.57
C LYS A 5 -3.32 -17.30 9.21
N VAL A 6 -2.40 -16.38 8.93
CA VAL A 6 -2.68 -15.08 8.32
C VAL A 6 -3.44 -15.31 7.01
N ASN A 7 -4.70 -14.88 6.95
CA ASN A 7 -5.53 -15.05 5.77
C ASN A 7 -5.15 -14.00 4.71
N MET A 8 -4.54 -14.46 3.63
CA MET A 8 -4.03 -13.60 2.55
C MET A 8 -5.14 -12.79 1.85
N ALA A 9 -6.33 -13.38 1.67
CA ALA A 9 -7.46 -12.68 1.07
C ALA A 9 -7.90 -11.51 1.94
N LYS A 10 -7.96 -11.69 3.27
CA LYS A 10 -8.27 -10.60 4.21
C LYS A 10 -7.22 -9.49 4.21
N LEU A 11 -5.94 -9.83 3.99
CA LEU A 11 -4.88 -8.82 3.90
C LEU A 11 -4.90 -8.05 2.58
N LYS A 12 -5.16 -8.73 1.47
CA LYS A 12 -5.36 -8.08 0.18
C LYS A 12 -6.61 -7.21 0.19
N ASP A 13 -7.70 -7.64 0.82
CA ASP A 13 -8.88 -6.78 1.01
C ASP A 13 -8.53 -5.52 1.83
N PHE A 14 -7.85 -5.71 2.97
CA PHE A 14 -7.38 -4.60 3.79
C PHE A 14 -6.52 -3.59 3.00
N ALA A 15 -5.50 -4.08 2.29
CA ALA A 15 -4.62 -3.22 1.51
C ALA A 15 -5.35 -2.49 0.37
N LEU A 16 -6.32 -3.13 -0.27
CA LEU A 16 -7.12 -2.51 -1.33
C LEU A 16 -8.00 -1.40 -0.79
N ARG A 17 -8.61 -1.58 0.38
CA ARG A 17 -9.42 -0.56 1.05
C ARG A 17 -8.56 0.62 1.50
N VAL A 18 -7.39 0.36 2.07
CA VAL A 18 -6.42 1.42 2.41
C VAL A 18 -6.02 2.22 1.18
N ALA A 19 -5.74 1.55 0.05
CA ALA A 19 -5.35 2.22 -1.19
C ALA A 19 -6.40 3.20 -1.72
N LYS A 20 -7.69 2.93 -1.50
CA LYS A 20 -8.79 3.83 -1.90
C LYS A 20 -8.88 5.10 -1.06
N GLU A 21 -8.52 5.02 0.22
CA GLU A 21 -8.52 6.16 1.15
C GLU A 21 -7.19 6.95 1.11
N LEU A 22 -6.17 6.41 0.43
CA LEU A 22 -4.80 6.92 0.46
C LEU A 22 -4.58 8.30 -0.19
N PRO A 23 -5.19 8.64 -1.34
CA PRO A 23 -4.97 9.94 -2.01
C PRO A 23 -5.22 11.13 -1.08
N GLU A 24 -6.22 11.03 -0.20
CA GLU A 24 -6.64 12.08 0.73
C GLU A 24 -5.90 12.07 2.08
N ALA A 25 -5.15 10.99 2.38
CA ALA A 25 -4.60 10.77 3.71
C ALA A 25 -3.33 11.59 4.02
N LYS A 26 -3.28 12.17 5.22
CA LYS A 26 -2.18 12.96 5.77
C LYS A 26 -1.56 12.28 6.99
N ARG A 27 -0.38 12.76 7.39
CA ARG A 27 0.28 12.28 8.62
C ARG A 27 -0.59 12.60 9.83
N GLY A 28 -0.86 11.60 10.67
CA GLY A 28 -1.74 11.72 11.84
C GLY A 28 -3.15 11.21 11.59
N ASP A 29 -3.54 10.99 10.33
CA ASP A 29 -4.85 10.42 10.01
C ASP A 29 -4.95 8.95 10.41
N LYS A 30 -6.20 8.49 10.50
CA LYS A 30 -6.52 7.07 10.64
C LYS A 30 -7.20 6.60 9.36
N ILE A 31 -6.62 5.59 8.72
CA ILE A 31 -7.23 4.91 7.58
C ILE A 31 -7.86 3.63 8.09
N LEU A 32 -9.16 3.44 7.86
CA LEU A 32 -9.93 2.30 8.42
C LEU A 32 -9.77 2.15 9.95
N GLY A 33 -9.60 3.26 10.67
CA GLY A 33 -9.34 3.26 12.12
C GLY A 33 -7.90 2.91 12.53
N PHE A 34 -7.00 2.63 11.59
CA PHE A 34 -5.59 2.34 11.85
C PHE A 34 -4.71 3.56 11.63
N PRO A 35 -3.72 3.79 12.51
CA PRO A 35 -2.89 4.99 12.44
C PRO A 35 -1.98 4.97 11.21
N VAL A 36 -1.91 6.10 10.52
CA VAL A 36 -0.84 6.43 9.58
C VAL A 36 0.40 6.85 10.36
N ILE A 37 1.43 6.01 10.36
CA ILE A 37 2.62 6.15 11.22
C ILE A 37 3.85 6.72 10.51
N GLY A 38 3.82 6.83 9.18
CA GLY A 38 4.98 7.27 8.41
C GLY A 38 4.55 7.87 7.08
N PHE A 39 5.26 8.93 6.69
CA PHE A 39 5.12 9.62 5.42
C PHE A 39 6.51 9.79 4.79
N SER A 40 6.73 9.26 3.60
CA SER A 40 7.90 9.59 2.78
C SER A 40 7.47 10.67 1.79
N GLY A 41 8.04 11.86 1.90
CA GLY A 41 7.80 13.00 1.00
C GLY A 41 8.92 13.26 0.01
N GLY A 42 9.79 12.27 -0.22
CA GLY A 42 10.90 12.41 -1.16
C GLY A 42 10.46 12.26 -2.61
N LYS A 43 11.15 11.39 -3.37
CA LYS A 43 10.85 11.15 -4.79
C LYS A 43 9.53 10.41 -5.04
N CYS A 44 8.94 9.78 -4.02
CA CYS A 44 7.65 9.10 -4.07
C CYS A 44 6.90 9.44 -2.78
N ARG A 45 5.57 9.62 -2.87
CA ARG A 45 4.71 9.63 -1.69
C ARG A 45 4.61 8.21 -1.14
N GLY A 46 4.98 8.02 0.12
CA GLY A 46 4.87 6.74 0.81
C GLY A 46 4.12 6.88 2.12
N ILE A 47 3.13 6.02 2.37
CA ILE A 47 2.32 6.02 3.59
C ILE A 47 2.48 4.67 4.30
N GLN A 48 2.67 4.70 5.62
CA GLN A 48 2.75 3.50 6.43
C GLN A 48 1.53 3.38 7.34
N VAL A 49 0.83 2.25 7.27
CA VAL A 49 -0.35 1.95 8.11
C VAL A 49 -0.04 0.75 9.00
N ARG A 50 -0.20 0.90 10.32
CA ARG A 50 0.04 -0.18 11.28
C ARG A 50 -1.26 -0.91 11.60
N LYS A 51 -1.34 -2.19 11.22
CA LYS A 51 -2.43 -3.09 11.58
C LYS A 51 -2.04 -3.96 12.80
N PRO A 52 -2.69 -3.80 13.96
CA PRO A 52 -2.45 -4.63 15.14
C PRO A 52 -2.55 -6.14 14.84
N GLY A 53 -1.67 -6.93 15.44
CA GLY A 53 -1.58 -8.38 15.24
C GLY A 53 -1.04 -8.82 13.88
N VAL A 54 -0.73 -7.90 12.96
CA VAL A 54 -0.28 -8.20 11.60
C VAL A 54 1.07 -7.53 11.30
N GLY A 55 1.17 -6.21 11.48
CA GLY A 55 2.39 -5.44 11.25
C GLY A 55 2.13 -4.13 10.50
N VAL A 56 3.20 -3.56 9.94
CA VAL A 56 3.15 -2.32 9.15
C VAL A 56 3.07 -2.65 7.66
N PHE A 57 2.06 -2.09 7.00
CA PHE A 57 1.98 -2.05 5.54
C PHE A 57 2.52 -0.71 5.06
N THR A 58 3.40 -0.74 4.06
CA THR A 58 3.89 0.47 3.39
C THR A 58 3.28 0.55 2.01
N PHE A 59 2.68 1.68 1.69
CA PHE A 59 2.05 1.98 0.42
C PHE A 59 2.86 3.08 -0.25
N ILE A 60 3.31 2.88 -1.49
CA ILE A 60 4.21 3.81 -2.19
C ILE A 60 3.62 4.14 -3.54
N GLU A 61 3.28 5.40 -3.75
CA GLU A 61 2.85 5.89 -5.05
C GLU A 61 3.99 5.79 -6.07
N GLN A 62 3.67 5.36 -7.28
CA GLN A 62 4.64 5.27 -8.36
C GLN A 62 5.15 6.67 -8.73
N ASN A 63 6.46 6.87 -8.63
CA ASN A 63 7.08 8.08 -9.16
C ASN A 63 7.03 8.08 -10.70
N LYS A 64 6.33 9.06 -11.26
CA LYS A 64 6.13 9.28 -12.69
C LYS A 64 7.40 9.71 -13.46
N TYR A 65 8.41 10.22 -12.75
CA TYR A 65 9.68 10.70 -13.31
C TYR A 65 10.76 9.61 -13.40
N LYS A 66 10.46 8.38 -12.98
CA LYS A 66 11.38 7.26 -13.16
C LYS A 66 11.33 6.75 -14.61
N ASP A 67 12.38 6.07 -15.01
CA ASP A 67 12.40 5.33 -16.27
C ASP A 67 11.94 3.89 -16.03
N SER A 68 10.62 3.67 -16.05
CA SER A 68 10.02 2.35 -15.92
C SER A 68 8.66 2.29 -16.61
N ARG A 69 8.21 1.07 -16.95
CA ARG A 69 6.86 0.83 -17.50
C ARG A 69 5.77 1.47 -16.64
N TYR A 70 5.85 1.31 -15.32
CA TYR A 70 4.87 1.85 -14.39
C TYR A 70 4.96 3.37 -14.27
N ALA A 71 6.15 3.95 -14.36
CA ALA A 71 6.30 5.41 -14.39
C ALA A 71 5.67 6.02 -15.66
N ARG A 72 5.76 5.34 -16.81
CA ARG A 72 5.05 5.74 -18.04
C ARG A 72 3.53 5.71 -17.84
N LEU A 73 3.00 4.61 -17.31
CA LEU A 73 1.56 4.50 -17.00
C LEU A 73 1.10 5.56 -15.99
N ALA A 74 1.91 5.87 -14.98
CA ALA A 74 1.62 6.96 -14.04
C ALA A 74 1.62 8.35 -14.73
N ARG A 75 2.47 8.57 -15.74
CA ARG A 75 2.43 9.79 -16.58
C ARG A 75 1.18 9.86 -17.46
N GLU A 76 0.67 8.71 -17.88
CA GLU A 76 -0.58 8.58 -18.65
C GLU A 76 -1.84 8.76 -17.77
N GLY A 77 -1.68 8.90 -16.45
CA GLY A 77 -2.77 9.20 -15.50
C GLY A 77 -3.21 8.02 -14.64
N HIS A 78 -2.57 6.84 -14.76
CA HIS A 78 -2.90 5.68 -13.93
C HIS A 78 -2.47 5.87 -12.48
N ALA A 79 -3.37 5.57 -11.54
CA ALA A 79 -3.07 5.56 -10.12
C ALA A 79 -2.37 4.26 -9.74
N ILE A 80 -1.05 4.30 -9.54
CA ILE A 80 -0.23 3.10 -9.28
C ILE A 80 0.36 3.15 -7.87
N LEU A 81 0.10 2.10 -7.10
CA LEU A 81 0.51 1.97 -5.71
C LEU A 81 1.20 0.63 -5.48
N TRP A 82 2.44 0.70 -4.99
CA TRP A 82 3.17 -0.46 -4.50
C TRP A 82 2.83 -0.70 -3.05
N VAL A 83 2.45 -1.93 -2.71
CA VAL A 83 2.13 -2.35 -1.35
C VAL A 83 3.22 -3.29 -0.86
N ILE A 84 3.91 -2.88 0.19
CA ILE A 84 4.90 -3.69 0.90
C ILE A 84 4.21 -4.25 2.15
N PRO A 85 3.83 -5.54 2.16
CA PRO A 85 3.28 -6.16 3.36
C PRO A 85 4.36 -6.33 4.43
N PRO A 86 3.98 -6.56 5.70
CA PRO A 86 4.92 -6.90 6.75
C PRO A 86 5.80 -8.09 6.36
N TRP A 87 7.11 -7.98 6.55
CA TRP A 87 8.11 -9.00 6.13
C TRP A 87 7.84 -10.41 6.66
N LYS A 88 7.24 -10.52 7.85
CA LYS A 88 6.86 -11.81 8.46
C LYS A 88 5.71 -12.53 7.73
N ILE A 89 5.01 -11.81 6.85
CA ILE A 89 3.84 -12.32 6.11
C ILE A 89 4.24 -12.68 4.69
N GLN A 90 4.90 -11.78 3.99
CA GLN A 90 5.27 -11.97 2.60
C GLN A 90 6.47 -11.10 2.24
N LYS A 91 7.42 -11.68 1.50
CA LYS A 91 8.64 -10.98 1.03
C LYS A 91 8.45 -10.25 -0.31
N ARG A 92 7.32 -10.50 -0.98
CA ARG A 92 6.98 -9.91 -2.28
C ARG A 92 6.08 -8.69 -2.10
N TRP A 93 6.34 -7.67 -2.90
CA TRP A 93 5.48 -6.49 -2.99
C TRP A 93 4.26 -6.85 -3.82
N TRP A 94 3.16 -6.15 -3.58
CA TRP A 94 1.98 -6.21 -4.41
C TRP A 94 1.82 -4.90 -5.17
N LEU A 95 1.05 -4.96 -6.25
CA LEU A 95 0.77 -3.81 -7.09
C LEU A 95 -0.73 -3.59 -7.19
N ILE A 96 -1.16 -2.38 -6.89
CA ILE A 96 -2.51 -1.88 -7.14
C ILE A 96 -2.41 -0.85 -8.26
N MET A 97 -3.22 -0.99 -9.30
CA MET A 97 -3.38 -0.02 -10.38
C MET A 97 -4.86 0.30 -10.52
N ASP A 98 -5.21 1.58 -10.46
CA ASP A 98 -6.59 2.09 -10.57
C ASP A 98 -7.58 1.36 -9.67
N GLY A 99 -7.15 1.08 -8.44
CA GLY A 99 -7.96 0.37 -7.44
C GLY A 99 -8.16 -1.12 -7.71
N LYS A 100 -7.33 -1.76 -8.56
CA LYS A 100 -7.36 -3.20 -8.86
C LYS A 100 -5.99 -3.85 -8.63
N TRP A 101 -5.99 -5.11 -8.18
CA TRP A 101 -4.77 -5.91 -8.01
C TRP A 101 -4.19 -6.34 -9.35
N MET A 102 -2.87 -6.23 -9.51
CA MET A 102 -2.17 -6.53 -10.77
C MET A 102 -1.38 -7.85 -10.81
N GLY A 103 -1.53 -8.71 -9.79
CA GLY A 103 -0.87 -10.03 -9.71
C GLY A 103 0.22 -10.12 -8.66
#